data_AF-A0A814F5W7-F1
#
_entry.id   AF-A0A814F5W7-F1
#
_cell.length_a   1.000
_cell.length_b   1.000
_cell.length_c   1.000
_cell.angle_alpha   90.00
_cell.angle_beta   90.00
_cell.angle_gamma   90.00
#
_symmetry.space_group_name_H-M   'P 1'
#
loop_
_entity.id
_entity.type
_entity.pdbx_description
1 polymer ?
#
loop_
_entity_poly.entity_id
_entity_poly.type
_entity_poly.pdbx_seq_one_letter_code
_entity_poly.pdbx_strand_id
1 'polypeptide(L)'
;MVYQLLFSIGLLGLSVCWSGLALGITGHVYLHMTYSTSDSPLAELFVTKKFICAAQCAYHFLTCNTAVFIDGSTPRCLLYSEPLIRANLVTAMQATVYDFIEEKLAITTTTSTSPIIDTSSTPTSLPMTSETPFYFSGVLRNVSLLSVQQPWTLCYTATYSTPLSAAAISSVLTLCYQNKLLLGCLPIGSLTLTVAAMGNRSDVLFNCGTSMNCTRQANGVSWYYSNSYSWGFANGNDAVTRAPCDLESTNDDSRLCWHTQGYGGFRCGATINLNSSSSWSKVIYQSN
;
A
#
# COMPACT_ATOMS: atom_id res chain seq x y z
N MET A 1 11.58 -54.15 15.57
CA MET A 1 12.29 -52.86 15.47
C MET A 1 11.29 -51.82 15.05
N VAL A 2 10.88 -50.98 15.99
CA VAL A 2 9.92 -49.89 15.81
C VAL A 2 10.64 -48.64 16.30
N TYR A 3 10.84 -47.65 15.44
CA TYR A 3 11.29 -46.32 15.86
C TYR A 3 10.10 -45.36 15.78
N GLN A 4 9.55 -45.01 16.94
CA GLN A 4 8.80 -43.78 17.13
C GLN A 4 9.79 -42.61 17.25
N LEU A 5 9.55 -41.51 16.52
CA LEU A 5 10.17 -40.22 16.82
C LEU A 5 9.24 -39.44 17.75
N LEU A 6 9.71 -39.24 18.99
CA LEU A 6 9.20 -38.24 19.93
C LEU A 6 9.92 -36.91 19.64
N PHE A 7 9.18 -35.83 19.35
CA PHE A 7 9.71 -34.47 19.40
C PHE A 7 9.42 -33.87 20.79
N SER A 8 10.48 -33.68 21.59
CA SER A 8 10.44 -32.88 22.80
C SER A 8 10.39 -31.39 22.46
N ILE A 9 9.41 -30.68 22.98
CA ILE A 9 9.35 -29.22 22.98
C ILE A 9 10.26 -28.75 24.13
N GLY A 10 11.45 -28.23 23.78
CA GLY A 10 12.33 -27.57 24.73
C GLY A 10 11.87 -26.13 24.98
N LEU A 11 11.34 -25.87 26.18
CA LEU A 11 11.31 -24.53 26.76
C LEU A 11 12.74 -24.03 26.93
N LEU A 12 13.09 -22.88 26.36
CA LEU A 12 14.24 -22.09 26.79
C LEU A 12 13.72 -20.84 27.50
N GLY A 13 14.05 -20.76 28.79
CA GLY A 13 13.60 -19.73 29.72
C GLY A 13 14.25 -18.38 29.45
N LEU A 14 13.45 -17.32 29.61
CA LEU A 14 13.98 -16.00 29.90
C LEU A 14 14.48 -15.98 31.34
N SER A 15 15.81 -15.95 31.51
CA SER A 15 16.42 -15.46 32.73
C SER A 15 16.51 -13.94 32.63
N VAL A 16 15.67 -13.24 33.41
CA VAL A 16 15.81 -11.80 33.64
C VAL A 16 16.70 -11.64 34.86
N CYS A 17 18.00 -11.39 34.66
CA CYS A 17 18.85 -10.91 35.74
C CYS A 17 18.46 -9.47 36.08
N TRP A 18 17.79 -9.32 37.22
CA TRP A 18 17.65 -8.04 37.90
C TRP A 18 18.89 -7.84 38.78
N SER A 19 19.68 -6.82 38.50
CA SER A 19 20.56 -6.22 39.49
C SER A 19 20.62 -4.72 39.20
N GLY A 20 19.90 -3.97 40.04
CA GLY A 20 20.01 -2.52 40.05
C GLY A 20 21.42 -2.11 40.47
N LEU A 21 22.02 -1.22 39.69
CA LEU A 21 22.99 -0.26 40.20
C LEU A 21 22.74 1.04 39.43
N ALA A 22 22.27 2.05 40.15
CA ALA A 22 22.24 3.42 39.69
C ALA A 22 23.68 3.88 39.48
N LEU A 23 24.05 4.21 38.25
CA LEU A 23 25.11 5.16 37.90
C LEU A 23 24.89 5.55 36.44
N GLY A 24 24.81 6.85 36.17
CA GLY A 24 24.62 7.38 34.83
C GLY A 24 25.77 6.99 33.92
N ILE A 25 25.49 6.14 32.93
CA ILE A 25 26.38 5.86 31.82
C ILE A 25 25.52 5.68 30.57
N THR A 26 25.77 6.49 29.55
CA THR A 26 25.26 6.31 28.19
C THR A 26 25.86 5.03 27.63
N GLY A 27 25.14 3.91 27.75
CA GLY A 27 25.50 2.65 27.13
C GLY A 27 24.86 2.52 25.75
N HIS A 28 25.68 2.38 24.70
CA HIS A 28 25.20 1.85 23.43
C HIS A 28 25.01 0.33 23.56
N VAL A 29 23.78 -0.13 23.40
CA VAL A 29 23.45 -1.56 23.35
C VAL A 29 23.71 -2.05 21.92
N TYR A 30 24.72 -2.89 21.74
CA TYR A 30 24.92 -3.63 20.50
C TYR A 30 24.25 -5.02 20.63
N LEU A 31 23.24 -5.27 19.80
CA LEU A 31 22.64 -6.59 19.65
C LEU A 31 23.46 -7.40 18.65
N HIS A 32 24.24 -8.36 19.14
CA HIS A 32 24.87 -9.37 18.30
C HIS A 32 23.95 -10.60 18.25
N MET A 33 23.33 -10.84 17.09
CA MET A 33 22.54 -12.05 16.83
C MET A 33 23.30 -12.93 15.84
N THR A 34 23.79 -14.08 16.29
CA THR A 34 24.32 -15.13 15.42
C THR A 34 23.21 -16.16 15.15
N TYR A 35 22.99 -16.50 13.88
CA TYR A 35 22.11 -17.59 13.48
C TYR A 35 22.86 -18.59 12.61
N SER A 36 22.62 -19.88 12.85
CA SER A 36 23.07 -20.98 12.00
C SER A 36 21.91 -21.37 11.10
N THR A 37 22.10 -21.28 9.80
CA THR A 37 21.10 -21.72 8.81
C THR A 37 21.31 -23.21 8.54
N SER A 38 20.33 -24.04 8.91
CA SER A 38 20.14 -25.33 8.24
C SER A 38 19.13 -25.12 7.12
N ASP A 39 19.51 -25.56 5.92
CA ASP A 39 18.81 -25.31 4.66
C ASP A 39 17.39 -25.90 4.67
N SER A 40 16.39 -25.04 4.89
CA SER A 40 15.01 -25.31 4.47
C SER A 40 14.26 -24.01 4.17
N PRO A 41 13.46 -23.95 3.09
CA PRO A 41 12.74 -22.74 2.68
C PRO A 41 11.63 -22.30 3.68
N LEU A 42 11.34 -23.11 4.69
CA LEU A 42 10.44 -22.73 5.79
C LEU A 42 11.14 -21.91 6.87
N ALA A 43 12.48 -21.94 6.95
CA ALA A 43 13.24 -21.13 7.90
C ALA A 43 13.20 -19.62 7.53
N GLU A 44 13.17 -19.29 6.24
CA GLU A 44 13.19 -17.90 5.77
C GLU A 44 11.93 -17.12 6.13
N LEU A 45 10.74 -17.75 6.06
CA LEU A 45 9.47 -17.10 6.43
C LEU A 45 9.36 -16.83 7.95
N PHE A 46 10.03 -17.65 8.76
CA PHE A 46 10.11 -17.45 10.22
C PHE A 46 11.06 -16.30 10.59
N VAL A 47 12.13 -16.09 9.81
CA VAL A 47 13.09 -15.00 10.02
C VAL A 47 12.42 -13.64 9.74
N THR A 48 11.64 -13.51 8.66
CA THR A 48 10.95 -12.26 8.32
C THR A 48 9.89 -11.87 9.36
N LYS A 49 9.12 -12.83 9.89
CA LYS A 49 8.12 -12.56 10.93
C LYS A 49 8.75 -12.18 12.28
N LYS A 50 9.89 -12.78 12.65
CA LYS A 50 10.61 -12.43 13.89
C LYS A 50 11.24 -11.03 13.82
N PHE A 51 11.71 -10.59 12.65
CA PHE A 51 12.24 -9.24 12.44
C PHE A 51 11.17 -8.16 12.63
N ILE A 52 9.95 -8.38 12.12
CA ILE A 52 8.83 -7.44 12.29
C ILE A 52 8.42 -7.34 13.77
N CYS A 53 8.38 -8.47 14.48
CA CYS A 53 8.06 -8.50 15.92
C CYS A 53 9.15 -7.82 16.78
N ALA A 54 10.43 -8.03 16.48
CA ALA A 54 11.54 -7.40 17.20
C ALA A 54 11.58 -5.88 16.98
N ALA A 55 11.28 -5.41 15.76
CA ALA A 55 11.17 -3.99 15.45
C ALA A 55 9.97 -3.34 16.17
N GLN A 56 8.84 -4.04 16.29
CA GLN A 56 7.68 -3.58 17.06
C GLN A 56 7.91 -3.57 18.57
N CYS A 57 8.69 -4.52 19.10
CA CYS A 57 9.11 -4.50 20.51
C CYS A 57 10.11 -3.37 20.81
N ALA A 58 11.05 -3.09 19.91
CA ALA A 58 11.98 -1.96 20.03
C ALA A 58 11.25 -0.60 19.97
N TYR A 59 10.22 -0.48 19.11
CA TYR A 59 9.34 0.69 19.05
C TYR A 59 8.60 0.94 20.37
N HIS A 60 8.12 -0.11 21.03
CA HIS A 60 7.44 -0.01 22.33
C HIS A 60 8.38 0.42 23.47
N PHE A 61 9.66 0.04 23.40
CA PHE A 61 10.66 0.35 24.42
C PHE A 61 11.20 1.79 24.31
N LEU A 62 11.34 2.32 23.08
CA LEU A 62 11.87 3.66 22.83
C LEU A 62 10.87 4.80 23.15
N THR A 63 9.57 4.54 23.14
CA THR A 63 8.54 5.56 23.41
C THR A 63 8.18 5.73 24.90
N CYS A 64 8.82 4.98 25.81
CA CYS A 64 8.47 4.94 27.23
C CYS A 64 9.48 5.65 28.16
N ASN A 65 10.27 6.60 27.66
CA ASN A 65 11.36 7.21 28.47
C ASN A 65 10.99 8.47 29.27
N THR A 66 9.71 8.86 29.35
CA THR A 66 9.28 9.92 30.27
C THR A 66 7.98 9.51 30.97
N ALA A 67 8.11 8.77 32.07
CA ALA A 67 7.04 8.61 33.04
C ALA A 67 7.04 9.83 33.97
N VAL A 68 6.01 10.69 33.89
CA VAL A 68 5.75 11.72 34.90
C VAL A 68 4.82 11.12 35.95
N PHE A 69 5.27 11.07 37.20
CA PHE A 69 4.46 10.61 38.32
C PHE A 69 3.44 11.70 38.68
N ILE A 70 2.17 11.47 38.39
CA ILE A 70 1.07 12.23 39.00
C ILE A 70 0.34 11.26 39.90
N ASP A 71 0.61 11.40 41.20
CA ASP A 71 -0.14 10.86 42.33
C ASP A 71 -0.34 9.33 42.38
N GLY A 72 0.68 8.63 42.92
CA GLY A 72 0.51 7.42 43.75
C GLY A 72 -0.18 6.17 43.19
N SER A 73 -0.64 6.12 41.94
CA SER A 73 -1.33 4.93 41.40
C SER A 73 -1.10 4.73 39.91
N THR A 74 -0.70 3.49 39.54
CA THR A 74 -0.48 2.88 38.21
C THR A 74 -0.07 3.78 37.03
N PRO A 75 1.08 3.52 36.35
CA PRO A 75 1.51 4.32 35.22
C PRO A 75 0.52 4.23 34.03
N ARG A 76 0.10 5.39 33.53
CA ARG A 76 -0.61 5.52 32.24
C ARG A 76 0.29 6.24 31.24
N CYS A 77 0.51 5.64 30.08
CA CYS A 77 1.25 6.26 28.98
C CYS A 77 0.35 7.31 28.29
N LEU A 78 0.74 8.58 28.33
CA LEU A 78 0.15 9.63 27.51
C LEU A 78 0.98 9.79 26.24
N LEU A 79 0.43 9.39 25.11
CA LEU A 79 1.05 9.59 23.80
C LEU A 79 0.78 11.03 23.33
N TYR A 80 1.77 11.91 23.45
CA TYR A 80 1.87 13.11 22.64
C TYR A 80 3.04 12.93 21.67
N SER A 81 2.76 12.86 20.37
CA SER A 81 3.80 12.96 19.35
C SER A 81 3.32 13.88 18.22
N GLU A 82 4.07 14.95 17.99
CA GLU A 82 3.91 15.91 16.90
C GLU A 82 3.94 15.21 15.51
N PRO A 83 3.11 15.64 14.54
CA PRO A 83 2.91 14.95 13.25
C PRO A 83 4.17 14.90 12.35
N LEU A 84 5.12 15.80 12.53
CA LEU A 84 6.34 15.87 11.72
C LEU A 84 7.32 14.71 11.97
N ILE A 85 7.33 14.13 13.18
CA ILE A 85 8.23 13.01 13.52
C ILE A 85 7.76 11.70 12.87
N ARG A 86 6.44 11.50 12.73
CA ARG A 86 5.87 10.31 12.06
C ARG A 86 6.21 10.25 10.57
N ALA A 87 6.18 11.38 9.87
CA ALA A 87 6.41 11.42 8.42
C ALA A 87 7.87 11.10 8.06
N ASN A 88 8.83 11.65 8.79
CA ASN A 88 10.26 11.45 8.51
C ASN A 88 10.73 10.03 8.81
N LEU A 89 10.19 9.38 9.85
CA LEU A 89 10.56 8.01 10.23
C LEU A 89 9.96 6.93 9.32
N VAL A 90 8.73 7.11 8.82
CA VAL A 90 8.13 6.20 7.81
C VAL A 90 8.91 6.26 6.50
N THR A 91 9.35 7.45 6.11
CA THR A 91 10.17 7.65 4.90
C THR A 91 11.55 6.99 5.04
N ALA A 92 12.19 7.10 6.22
CA ALA A 92 13.47 6.45 6.50
C ALA A 92 13.37 4.91 6.58
N MET A 93 12.26 4.38 7.10
CA MET A 93 11.99 2.93 7.09
C MET A 93 11.67 2.39 5.69
N GLN A 94 11.01 3.15 4.82
CA GLN A 94 10.81 2.74 3.43
C GLN A 94 12.13 2.70 2.66
N ALA A 95 12.99 3.70 2.82
CA ALA A 95 14.29 3.75 2.13
C ALA A 95 15.20 2.56 2.48
N THR A 96 15.29 2.19 3.76
CA THR A 96 16.13 1.07 4.21
C THR A 96 15.63 -0.31 3.79
N VAL A 97 14.32 -0.48 3.59
CA VAL A 97 13.75 -1.72 3.05
C VAL A 97 14.02 -1.86 1.55
N TYR A 98 14.01 -0.75 0.80
CA TYR A 98 14.32 -0.78 -0.64
C TYR A 98 15.82 -1.06 -0.90
N ASP A 99 16.74 -0.46 -0.14
CA ASP A 99 18.18 -0.71 -0.30
C ASP A 99 18.56 -2.19 -0.02
N PHE A 100 17.89 -2.83 0.94
CA PHE A 100 18.13 -4.25 1.26
C PHE A 100 17.60 -5.22 0.19
N ILE A 101 16.60 -4.80 -0.60
CA ILE A 101 16.07 -5.59 -1.72
C ILE A 101 17.02 -5.52 -2.93
N GLU A 102 17.59 -4.35 -3.22
CA GLU A 102 18.54 -4.14 -4.32
C GLU A 102 19.88 -4.87 -4.05
N GLU A 103 20.38 -4.89 -2.82
CA GLU A 103 21.61 -5.63 -2.45
C GLU A 103 21.42 -7.17 -2.58
N LYS A 104 20.20 -7.68 -2.30
CA LYS A 104 19.89 -9.12 -2.42
C LYS A 104 19.63 -9.57 -3.87
N LEU A 105 19.13 -8.70 -4.73
CA LEU A 105 19.02 -8.96 -6.17
C LEU A 105 20.41 -9.03 -6.85
N ALA A 106 21.40 -8.30 -6.34
CA ALA A 106 22.78 -8.38 -6.83
C ALA A 106 23.48 -9.72 -6.51
N ILE A 107 23.08 -10.43 -5.45
CA ILE A 107 23.76 -11.64 -4.95
C ILE A 107 23.30 -12.93 -5.68
N THR A 108 22.23 -12.89 -6.48
CA THR A 108 21.66 -14.10 -7.13
C THR A 108 22.18 -14.35 -8.55
N THR A 109 23.31 -13.73 -8.94
CA THR A 109 23.90 -13.89 -10.29
C THR A 109 25.33 -14.45 -10.24
N THR A 110 25.52 -15.61 -9.61
CA THR A 110 26.77 -16.38 -9.74
C THR A 110 26.55 -17.65 -10.55
N THR A 111 26.64 -17.49 -11.86
CA THR A 111 26.64 -18.58 -12.83
C THR A 111 27.96 -19.36 -12.74
N SER A 112 27.82 -20.68 -12.59
CA SER A 112 28.87 -21.70 -12.64
C SER A 112 29.78 -21.54 -13.87
N THR A 113 31.09 -21.46 -13.63
CA THR A 113 32.13 -21.47 -14.65
C THR A 113 32.52 -22.92 -15.03
N SER A 114 32.34 -23.26 -16.30
CA SER A 114 33.03 -24.36 -16.98
C SER A 114 33.91 -23.77 -18.10
N PRO A 115 35.03 -24.44 -18.48
CA PRO A 115 36.07 -23.82 -19.29
C PRO A 115 35.73 -23.68 -20.78
N ILE A 116 36.34 -22.66 -21.36
CA ILE A 116 36.13 -22.02 -22.67
C ILE A 116 36.60 -22.90 -23.84
N ILE A 117 35.80 -22.96 -24.91
CA ILE A 117 36.30 -23.04 -26.29
C ILE A 117 35.83 -21.78 -27.01
N ASP A 118 36.80 -21.04 -27.52
CA ASP A 118 36.69 -19.80 -28.28
C ASP A 118 36.11 -20.06 -29.68
N THR A 119 35.00 -19.41 -29.99
CA THR A 119 34.77 -18.85 -31.33
C THR A 119 33.98 -17.56 -31.20
N SER A 120 34.66 -16.45 -31.47
CA SER A 120 34.13 -15.17 -31.96
C SER A 120 32.66 -15.20 -32.43
N SER A 121 31.78 -14.64 -31.60
CA SER A 121 30.50 -14.11 -32.07
C SER A 121 30.16 -12.88 -31.24
N THR A 122 30.11 -11.75 -31.93
CA THR A 122 29.64 -10.44 -31.46
C THR A 122 28.39 -10.59 -30.59
N PRO A 123 28.32 -10.03 -29.38
CA PRO A 123 27.11 -10.09 -28.58
C PRO A 123 26.04 -9.24 -29.26
N THR A 124 25.09 -9.89 -29.92
CA THR A 124 23.83 -9.25 -30.34
C THR A 124 23.05 -8.94 -29.07
N SER A 125 23.12 -7.69 -28.62
CA SER A 125 22.24 -7.16 -27.59
C SER A 125 20.79 -7.33 -28.06
N LEU A 126 19.99 -8.05 -27.27
CA LEU A 126 18.55 -8.06 -27.42
C LEU A 126 18.07 -6.60 -27.29
N PRO A 127 17.22 -6.08 -28.19
CA PRO A 127 16.68 -4.76 -28.03
C PRO A 127 15.85 -4.73 -26.74
N MET A 128 16.19 -3.82 -25.81
CA MET A 128 15.26 -3.43 -24.74
C MET A 128 13.98 -2.98 -25.44
N THR A 129 12.93 -3.78 -25.34
CA THR A 129 11.61 -3.39 -25.84
C THR A 129 11.21 -2.12 -25.11
N SER A 130 11.14 -1.02 -25.85
CA SER A 130 10.49 0.22 -25.41
C SER A 130 9.03 -0.13 -25.13
N GLU A 131 8.74 -0.47 -23.87
CA GLU A 131 7.38 -0.72 -23.43
C GLU A 131 6.63 0.61 -23.57
N THR A 132 5.63 0.65 -24.43
CA THR A 132 4.80 1.86 -24.59
C THR A 132 4.16 2.15 -23.25
N PRO A 133 4.31 3.36 -22.69
CA PRO A 133 3.76 3.67 -21.38
C PRO A 133 2.24 3.44 -21.39
N PHE A 134 1.75 2.72 -20.39
CA PHE A 134 0.36 2.32 -20.28
C PHE A 134 -0.57 3.54 -20.12
N TYR A 135 -1.14 3.97 -21.25
CA TYR A 135 -2.14 5.03 -21.36
C TYR A 135 -3.32 4.52 -22.21
N PHE A 136 -4.54 4.72 -21.74
CA PHE A 136 -5.77 4.25 -22.41
C PHE A 136 -6.90 5.28 -22.35
N SER A 137 -7.91 5.10 -23.20
CA SER A 137 -9.13 5.91 -23.20
C SER A 137 -10.33 5.07 -22.77
N GLY A 138 -11.33 5.71 -22.19
CA GLY A 138 -12.52 5.07 -21.67
C GLY A 138 -12.30 4.38 -20.33
N VAL A 139 -13.23 3.47 -20.01
CA VAL A 139 -13.19 2.64 -18.82
C VAL A 139 -12.66 1.26 -19.20
N LEU A 140 -11.63 0.79 -18.50
CA LEU A 140 -11.11 -0.57 -18.66
C LEU A 140 -11.52 -1.45 -17.47
N ARG A 141 -11.68 -2.74 -17.77
CA ARG A 141 -11.98 -3.80 -16.81
C ARG A 141 -10.80 -4.76 -16.76
N ASN A 142 -10.62 -5.43 -15.62
CA ASN A 142 -9.59 -6.46 -15.42
C ASN A 142 -8.16 -5.98 -15.75
N VAL A 143 -7.79 -4.79 -15.26
CA VAL A 143 -6.49 -4.18 -15.55
C VAL A 143 -5.42 -4.71 -14.61
N SER A 144 -4.33 -5.27 -15.16
CA SER A 144 -3.19 -5.75 -14.36
C SER A 144 -2.48 -4.61 -13.66
N LEU A 145 -2.12 -4.78 -12.38
CA LEU A 145 -1.31 -3.79 -11.66
C LEU A 145 0.09 -3.64 -12.25
N LEU A 146 0.62 -4.69 -12.87
CA LEU A 146 1.93 -4.65 -13.51
C LEU A 146 1.96 -3.64 -14.67
N SER A 147 0.88 -3.56 -15.46
CA SER A 147 0.79 -2.59 -16.55
C SER A 147 0.53 -1.17 -16.04
N VAL A 148 -0.14 -1.01 -14.89
CA VAL A 148 -0.38 0.31 -14.31
C VAL A 148 0.89 0.89 -13.69
N GLN A 149 1.66 0.10 -12.96
CA GLN A 149 2.83 0.56 -12.19
C GLN A 149 3.96 1.14 -13.04
N GLN A 150 3.89 0.99 -14.37
CA GLN A 150 4.74 1.71 -15.32
C GLN A 150 3.84 2.26 -16.45
N PRO A 151 3.48 3.57 -16.47
CA PRO A 151 4.16 4.75 -15.91
C PRO A 151 3.48 5.37 -14.68
N TRP A 152 2.56 4.67 -13.99
CA TRP A 152 1.77 5.27 -12.92
C TRP A 152 2.28 4.91 -11.53
N THR A 153 2.32 5.90 -10.63
CA THR A 153 2.67 5.69 -9.22
C THR A 153 1.41 5.69 -8.35
N LEU A 154 1.26 4.69 -7.48
CA LEU A 154 0.17 4.65 -6.49
C LEU A 154 0.35 5.81 -5.50
N CYS A 155 -0.68 6.63 -5.32
CA CYS A 155 -0.64 7.78 -4.40
C CYS A 155 -1.71 7.73 -3.30
N TYR A 156 -2.75 6.91 -3.48
CA TYR A 156 -3.75 6.64 -2.44
C TYR A 156 -4.29 5.22 -2.54
N THR A 157 -4.43 4.57 -1.39
CA THR A 157 -5.15 3.31 -1.25
C THR A 157 -5.86 3.27 0.10
N ALA A 158 -7.09 2.77 0.13
CA ALA A 158 -7.82 2.51 1.36
C ALA A 158 -8.93 1.49 1.12
N THR A 159 -9.36 0.77 2.15
CA THR A 159 -10.53 -0.10 2.04
C THR A 159 -11.79 0.70 1.72
N TYR A 160 -12.78 0.08 1.12
CA TYR A 160 -14.08 0.70 0.87
C TYR A 160 -14.77 1.14 2.18
N SER A 161 -14.54 0.45 3.30
CA SER A 161 -15.00 0.82 4.64
C SER A 161 -14.38 2.11 5.21
N THR A 162 -13.24 2.55 4.68
CA THR A 162 -12.58 3.79 5.14
C THR A 162 -13.36 5.00 4.64
N PRO A 163 -13.90 5.86 5.52
CA PRO A 163 -14.67 7.03 5.12
C PRO A 163 -13.82 8.07 4.36
N LEU A 164 -14.43 8.70 3.36
CA LEU A 164 -13.86 9.87 2.68
C LEU A 164 -14.67 11.11 3.06
N SER A 165 -14.09 11.99 3.88
CA SER A 165 -14.62 13.32 4.19
C SER A 165 -13.92 14.39 3.34
N ALA A 166 -14.44 15.61 3.32
CA ALA A 166 -13.80 16.75 2.64
C ALA A 166 -12.34 16.95 3.10
N ALA A 167 -12.05 16.79 4.39
CA ALA A 167 -10.70 16.89 4.94
C ALA A 167 -9.80 15.74 4.45
N ALA A 168 -10.30 14.50 4.46
CA ALA A 168 -9.57 13.35 3.95
C ALA A 168 -9.25 13.50 2.46
N ILE A 169 -10.19 14.01 1.66
CA ILE A 169 -9.99 14.28 0.24
C ILE A 169 -8.91 15.32 0.04
N SER A 170 -8.88 16.40 0.84
CA SER A 170 -7.79 17.38 0.77
C SER A 170 -6.43 16.72 0.99
N SER A 171 -6.29 15.83 1.97
CA SER A 171 -5.04 15.08 2.21
C SER A 171 -4.69 14.16 1.04
N VAL A 172 -5.68 13.46 0.48
CA VAL A 172 -5.50 12.60 -0.70
C VAL A 172 -5.00 13.41 -1.90
N LEU A 173 -5.57 14.58 -2.15
CA LEU A 173 -5.20 15.43 -3.29
C LEU A 173 -3.83 16.11 -3.11
N THR A 174 -3.33 16.25 -1.89
CA THR A 174 -1.93 16.65 -1.64
C THR A 174 -0.94 15.53 -1.97
N LEU A 175 -1.30 14.26 -1.74
CA LEU A 175 -0.45 13.10 -2.07
C LEU A 175 -0.50 12.75 -3.55
N CYS A 176 -1.70 12.77 -4.11
CA CYS A 176 -1.96 12.59 -5.52
C CYS A 176 -1.97 13.96 -6.17
N TYR A 177 -0.83 14.56 -6.53
CA TYR A 177 -0.71 15.94 -7.04
C TYR A 177 -0.39 16.06 -8.53
N GLN A 178 -0.05 14.97 -9.22
CA GLN A 178 0.36 15.02 -10.63
C GLN A 178 -0.81 15.34 -11.59
N ASN A 179 -0.45 15.62 -12.85
CA ASN A 179 -1.35 16.12 -13.89
C ASN A 179 -2.37 15.11 -14.39
N LYS A 180 -2.11 13.81 -14.22
CA LYS A 180 -3.04 12.74 -14.59
C LYS A 180 -3.35 11.88 -13.38
N LEU A 181 -4.60 11.48 -13.28
CA LEU A 181 -5.09 10.57 -12.24
C LEU A 181 -5.73 9.35 -12.90
N LEU A 182 -5.51 8.19 -12.30
CA LEU A 182 -6.21 6.96 -12.59
C LEU A 182 -6.94 6.54 -11.33
N LEU A 183 -8.27 6.47 -11.40
CA LEU A 183 -9.12 5.94 -10.33
C LEU A 183 -9.42 4.48 -10.65
N GLY A 184 -9.37 3.64 -9.63
CA GLY A 184 -9.75 2.24 -9.76
C GLY A 184 -10.11 1.60 -8.44
N CYS A 185 -10.46 0.33 -8.52
CA CYS A 185 -10.78 -0.48 -7.36
C CYS A 185 -10.50 -1.96 -7.63
N LEU A 186 -10.30 -2.71 -6.54
CA LEU A 186 -9.95 -4.13 -6.58
C LEU A 186 -10.30 -4.82 -5.27
N PRO A 187 -10.53 -6.14 -5.28
CA PRO A 187 -10.51 -6.95 -4.06
C PRO A 187 -9.14 -6.87 -3.38
N ILE A 188 -9.11 -6.90 -2.04
CA ILE A 188 -7.86 -6.96 -1.28
C ILE A 188 -7.07 -8.22 -1.68
N GLY A 189 -5.77 -8.05 -1.93
CA GLY A 189 -4.88 -9.13 -2.35
C GLY A 189 -4.90 -9.44 -3.85
N SER A 190 -5.81 -8.82 -4.62
CA SER A 190 -5.80 -8.93 -6.08
C SER A 190 -4.62 -8.16 -6.69
N LEU A 191 -4.07 -8.67 -7.80
CA LEU A 191 -3.12 -7.95 -8.67
C LEU A 191 -3.82 -7.38 -9.92
N THR A 192 -5.15 -7.31 -9.89
CA THR A 192 -5.98 -6.87 -11.00
C THR A 192 -7.05 -5.91 -10.51
N LEU A 193 -7.09 -4.71 -11.10
CA LEU A 193 -8.19 -3.76 -10.93
C LEU A 193 -9.42 -4.29 -11.63
N THR A 194 -10.53 -4.34 -10.91
CA THR A 194 -11.83 -4.73 -11.46
C THR A 194 -12.28 -3.72 -12.51
N VAL A 195 -12.16 -2.44 -12.20
CA VAL A 195 -12.44 -1.34 -13.11
C VAL A 195 -11.45 -0.20 -12.86
N ALA A 196 -11.04 0.47 -13.93
CA ALA A 196 -10.15 1.62 -13.89
C ALA A 196 -10.48 2.61 -15.01
N ALA A 197 -10.30 3.89 -14.72
CA ALA A 197 -10.37 4.97 -15.69
C ALA A 197 -9.27 5.99 -15.39
N MET A 198 -8.74 6.61 -16.43
CA MET A 198 -7.70 7.63 -16.30
C MET A 198 -8.06 8.91 -17.06
N GLY A 199 -7.56 10.04 -16.60
CA GLY A 199 -7.81 11.33 -17.23
C GLY A 199 -6.88 12.41 -16.70
N ASN A 200 -6.96 13.60 -17.29
CA ASN A 200 -6.31 14.77 -16.71
C ASN A 200 -6.95 15.08 -15.37
N ARG A 201 -6.14 15.48 -14.39
CA ARG A 201 -6.55 15.84 -13.04
C ARG A 201 -7.71 16.83 -13.04
N SER A 202 -7.67 17.84 -13.90
CA SER A 202 -8.71 18.86 -14.02
C SER A 202 -10.07 18.31 -14.45
N ASP A 203 -10.09 17.26 -15.27
CA ASP A 203 -11.32 16.60 -15.70
C ASP A 203 -11.84 15.62 -14.63
N VAL A 204 -10.93 14.84 -14.03
CA VAL A 204 -11.24 13.88 -12.94
C VAL A 204 -11.78 14.59 -11.70
N LEU A 205 -11.33 15.83 -11.45
CA LEU A 205 -11.75 16.67 -10.32
C LEU A 205 -12.75 17.76 -10.72
N PHE A 206 -13.40 17.64 -11.88
CA PHE A 206 -14.44 18.59 -12.27
C PHE A 206 -15.58 18.59 -11.25
N ASN A 207 -15.75 19.72 -10.55
CA ASN A 207 -16.68 19.82 -9.43
C ASN A 207 -18.13 19.93 -9.93
N CYS A 208 -18.90 18.89 -9.64
CA CYS A 208 -20.32 18.78 -9.94
C CYS A 208 -21.23 19.15 -8.76
N GLY A 209 -20.66 19.52 -7.61
CA GLY A 209 -21.41 19.76 -6.38
C GLY A 209 -22.35 18.59 -6.06
N THR A 210 -23.60 18.93 -5.73
CA THR A 210 -24.67 17.98 -5.40
C THR A 210 -25.61 17.70 -6.58
N SER A 211 -25.30 18.16 -7.79
CA SER A 211 -26.11 17.85 -8.97
C SER A 211 -26.10 16.34 -9.25
N MET A 212 -27.29 15.77 -9.40
CA MET A 212 -27.48 14.32 -9.55
C MET A 212 -26.91 13.78 -10.85
N ASN A 213 -27.00 14.56 -11.93
CA ASN A 213 -26.68 14.16 -13.30
C ASN A 213 -25.50 14.92 -13.92
N CYS A 214 -24.82 15.78 -13.15
CA CYS A 214 -23.63 16.46 -13.63
C CYS A 214 -22.50 15.45 -13.89
N THR A 215 -21.91 15.56 -15.08
CA THR A 215 -20.69 14.85 -15.46
C THR A 215 -19.80 15.75 -16.33
N ARG A 216 -18.51 15.42 -16.37
CA ARG A 216 -17.52 15.97 -17.29
C ARG A 216 -17.07 14.87 -18.24
N GLN A 217 -17.38 15.02 -19.53
CA GLN A 217 -16.91 14.11 -20.56
C GLN A 217 -15.44 14.40 -20.88
N ALA A 218 -14.56 13.44 -20.62
CA ALA A 218 -13.15 13.56 -20.96
C ALA A 218 -12.50 12.17 -21.07
N ASN A 219 -11.60 12.00 -22.04
CA ASN A 219 -10.90 10.74 -22.29
C ASN A 219 -11.85 9.53 -22.39
N GLY A 220 -13.03 9.69 -23.03
CA GLY A 220 -14.01 8.61 -23.18
C GLY A 220 -14.75 8.21 -21.89
N VAL A 221 -14.71 9.04 -20.85
CA VAL A 221 -15.25 8.75 -19.51
C VAL A 221 -16.17 9.90 -19.05
N SER A 222 -17.24 9.54 -18.35
CA SER A 222 -18.14 10.47 -17.67
C SER A 222 -17.68 10.69 -16.24
N TRP A 223 -16.85 11.72 -15.99
CA TRP A 223 -16.31 12.02 -14.66
C TRP A 223 -17.29 12.81 -13.79
N TYR A 224 -17.31 12.56 -12.49
CA TYR A 224 -18.02 13.42 -11.54
C TYR A 224 -17.27 13.47 -10.21
N TYR A 225 -17.16 14.67 -9.65
CA TYR A 225 -16.50 14.90 -8.38
C TYR A 225 -17.25 15.94 -7.55
N SER A 226 -17.28 15.74 -6.25
CA SER A 226 -17.57 16.75 -5.24
C SER A 226 -16.93 16.29 -3.94
N ASN A 227 -16.45 17.22 -3.12
CA ASN A 227 -15.90 16.93 -1.80
C ASN A 227 -16.98 16.75 -0.72
N SER A 228 -18.27 16.84 -1.08
CA SER A 228 -19.41 16.77 -0.15
C SER A 228 -20.59 15.93 -0.67
N TYR A 229 -20.35 15.08 -1.69
CA TYR A 229 -21.40 14.22 -2.26
C TYR A 229 -20.83 12.86 -2.71
N SER A 230 -20.22 12.82 -3.91
CA SER A 230 -19.52 11.64 -4.42
C SER A 230 -18.44 11.96 -5.43
N TRP A 231 -17.49 11.03 -5.56
CA TRP A 231 -16.41 11.02 -6.54
C TRP A 231 -16.38 9.69 -7.28
N GLY A 232 -16.34 9.73 -8.60
CA GLY A 232 -16.32 8.53 -9.41
C GLY A 232 -16.40 8.80 -10.90
N PHE A 233 -16.76 7.75 -11.63
CA PHE A 233 -16.93 7.79 -13.06
C PHE A 233 -17.94 6.74 -13.55
N ALA A 234 -18.43 6.95 -14.78
CA ALA A 234 -19.12 5.97 -15.59
C ALA A 234 -18.51 5.93 -17.00
N ASN A 235 -18.95 4.98 -17.84
CA ASN A 235 -18.55 4.96 -19.25
C ASN A 235 -18.91 6.29 -19.95
N GLY A 236 -18.19 6.64 -21.02
CA GLY A 236 -18.42 7.87 -21.74
C GLY A 236 -19.86 7.98 -22.25
N ASN A 237 -20.49 9.14 -22.03
CA ASN A 237 -21.89 9.44 -22.36
C ASN A 237 -22.96 8.62 -21.60
N ASP A 238 -22.59 7.70 -20.72
CA ASP A 238 -23.56 7.04 -19.87
C ASP A 238 -24.23 8.05 -18.93
N ALA A 239 -25.53 7.88 -18.74
CA ALA A 239 -26.25 8.59 -17.69
C ALA A 239 -25.66 8.23 -16.31
N VAL A 240 -25.71 9.21 -15.41
CA VAL A 240 -25.30 9.09 -14.01
C VAL A 240 -26.41 9.70 -13.15
N THR A 241 -26.80 8.98 -12.10
CA THR A 241 -27.79 9.45 -11.12
C THR A 241 -27.19 9.29 -9.72
N ARG A 242 -26.62 10.38 -9.19
CA ARG A 242 -25.98 10.42 -7.87
C ARG A 242 -27.03 10.66 -6.79
N ALA A 243 -27.19 9.71 -5.87
CA ALA A 243 -28.06 9.83 -4.69
C ALA A 243 -27.60 8.99 -3.47
N PRO A 244 -26.55 9.40 -2.74
CA PRO A 244 -25.53 10.39 -3.07
C PRO A 244 -24.40 9.82 -3.94
N CYS A 245 -24.40 8.51 -4.20
CA CYS A 245 -23.55 7.85 -5.19
C CYS A 245 -24.33 7.43 -6.43
N ASP A 246 -23.63 7.12 -7.52
CA ASP A 246 -24.23 6.71 -8.79
C ASP A 246 -25.02 5.40 -8.65
N LEU A 247 -26.33 5.47 -8.88
CA LEU A 247 -27.30 4.37 -8.78
C LEU A 247 -27.65 3.72 -10.12
N GLU A 248 -27.10 4.22 -11.22
CA GLU A 248 -27.41 3.69 -12.55
C GLU A 248 -26.87 2.26 -12.75
N SER A 249 -27.50 1.53 -13.66
CA SER A 249 -27.19 0.13 -13.98
C SER A 249 -26.75 -0.12 -15.42
N THR A 250 -26.85 0.88 -16.30
CA THR A 250 -26.33 0.78 -17.67
C THR A 250 -24.81 0.62 -17.64
N ASN A 251 -24.25 -0.41 -18.27
CA ASN A 251 -22.81 -0.73 -18.20
C ASN A 251 -22.27 -0.72 -16.75
N ASP A 252 -22.98 -1.38 -15.85
CA ASP A 252 -22.70 -1.40 -14.41
C ASP A 252 -21.25 -1.76 -14.07
N ASP A 253 -20.67 -2.71 -14.79
CA ASP A 253 -19.27 -3.13 -14.70
C ASP A 253 -18.23 -2.05 -15.02
N SER A 254 -18.67 -0.93 -15.59
CA SER A 254 -17.85 0.18 -16.05
C SER A 254 -18.07 1.45 -15.22
N ARG A 255 -18.48 1.27 -13.95
CA ARG A 255 -18.77 2.36 -13.01
C ARG A 255 -17.98 2.25 -11.71
N LEU A 256 -17.64 3.39 -11.13
CA LEU A 256 -17.02 3.48 -9.82
C LEU A 256 -17.63 4.67 -9.09
N CYS A 257 -17.99 4.50 -7.83
CA CYS A 257 -18.48 5.62 -7.01
C CYS A 257 -18.05 5.48 -5.56
N TRP A 258 -17.50 6.56 -5.02
CA TRP A 258 -17.18 6.74 -3.62
C TRP A 258 -17.99 7.89 -3.03
N HIS A 259 -18.51 7.71 -1.82
CA HIS A 259 -19.09 8.81 -1.08
C HIS A 259 -17.97 9.74 -0.59
N THR A 260 -18.21 11.04 -0.61
CA THR A 260 -17.25 12.06 -0.16
C THR A 260 -17.73 12.87 1.04
N GLN A 261 -18.90 12.52 1.56
CA GLN A 261 -19.56 13.16 2.71
C GLN A 261 -19.37 12.39 4.03
N GLY A 262 -18.27 11.63 4.16
CA GLY A 262 -17.95 10.90 5.40
C GLY A 262 -18.49 9.45 5.47
N TYR A 263 -18.83 8.85 4.33
CA TYR A 263 -19.11 7.42 4.20
C TYR A 263 -18.00 6.71 3.41
N GLY A 264 -18.04 5.39 3.36
CA GLY A 264 -17.15 4.57 2.55
C GLY A 264 -17.39 4.65 1.04
N GLY A 265 -16.85 3.71 0.28
CA GLY A 265 -17.12 3.60 -1.16
C GLY A 265 -18.43 2.87 -1.44
N PHE A 266 -19.18 3.23 -2.48
CA PHE A 266 -20.45 2.57 -2.80
C PHE A 266 -20.27 1.38 -3.75
N ARG A 267 -19.53 1.58 -4.84
CA ARG A 267 -19.41 0.57 -5.90
C ARG A 267 -18.04 0.46 -6.54
N CYS A 268 -17.76 -0.74 -7.03
CA CYS A 268 -16.62 -1.13 -7.85
C CYS A 268 -17.12 -1.98 -9.02
N GLY A 269 -17.31 -1.37 -10.17
CA GLY A 269 -18.06 -1.96 -11.28
C GLY A 269 -19.48 -2.35 -10.85
N ALA A 270 -19.88 -3.56 -11.25
CA ALA A 270 -21.18 -4.15 -10.92
C ALA A 270 -21.32 -4.51 -9.42
N THR A 271 -20.22 -4.54 -8.66
CA THR A 271 -20.27 -4.82 -7.21
C THR A 271 -20.65 -3.55 -6.45
N ILE A 272 -21.86 -3.55 -5.87
CA ILE A 272 -22.45 -2.42 -5.14
C ILE A 272 -22.53 -2.69 -3.63
N ASN A 273 -23.01 -1.70 -2.85
CA ASN A 273 -23.18 -1.77 -1.40
C ASN A 273 -21.87 -2.05 -0.63
N LEU A 274 -20.75 -1.51 -1.12
CA LEU A 274 -19.43 -1.73 -0.57
C LEU A 274 -19.10 -0.80 0.63
N ASN A 275 -20.04 0.01 1.10
CA ASN A 275 -19.83 1.12 2.05
C ASN A 275 -19.08 0.73 3.33
N SER A 276 -19.23 -0.51 3.77
CA SER A 276 -18.62 -1.05 4.99
C SER A 276 -17.61 -2.16 4.70
N SER A 277 -17.26 -2.37 3.44
CA SER A 277 -16.42 -3.48 3.00
C SER A 277 -14.95 -3.27 3.32
N SER A 278 -14.37 -4.20 4.08
CA SER A 278 -12.93 -4.32 4.28
C SER A 278 -12.25 -5.24 3.26
N SER A 279 -13.00 -5.89 2.36
CA SER A 279 -12.49 -6.82 1.35
C SER A 279 -12.24 -6.18 -0.02
N TRP A 280 -12.54 -4.89 -0.18
CA TRP A 280 -12.33 -4.13 -1.40
C TRP A 280 -11.53 -2.85 -1.11
N SER A 281 -10.69 -2.45 -2.07
CA SER A 281 -9.86 -1.25 -2.00
C SER A 281 -10.24 -0.22 -3.06
N LYS A 282 -10.27 1.05 -2.62
CA LYS A 282 -10.22 2.25 -3.44
C LYS A 282 -8.76 2.54 -3.74
N VAL A 283 -8.41 2.83 -4.98
CA VAL A 283 -7.04 3.20 -5.36
C VAL A 283 -7.02 4.40 -6.29
N ILE A 284 -6.01 5.25 -6.11
CA ILE A 284 -5.67 6.32 -7.03
C ILE A 284 -4.19 6.19 -7.38
N TYR A 285 -3.93 6.15 -8.69
CA TYR A 285 -2.60 6.28 -9.24
C TYR A 285 -2.46 7.63 -9.91
N GLN A 286 -1.22 8.08 -10.06
CA GLN A 286 -0.90 9.35 -10.69
C GLN A 286 0.26 9.22 -11.67
N SER A 287 0.25 10.07 -12.69
CA SER A 287 1.34 10.22 -13.65
C SER A 287 1.37 11.66 -14.17
N ASN A 288 2.46 12.06 -14.83
CA ASN A 288 2.63 13.42 -15.33
C ASN A 288 2.13 13.55 -16.78
#